data_AF-A0A2M7Q0M5-F1
#
_entry.id   AF-A0A2M7Q0M5-F1
#
_cell.length_a   1.000
_cell.length_b   1.000
_cell.length_c   1.000
_cell.angle_alpha   90.00
_cell.angle_beta   90.00
_cell.angle_gamma   90.00
#
_symmetry.space_group_name_H-M   'P 1'
#
loop_
_entity.id
_entity.type
_entity.pdbx_description
1 polymer ?
#
loop_
_entity_poly.entity_id
_entity_poly.type
_entity_poly.pdbx_seq_one_letter_code
_entity_poly.pdbx_strand_id
1 'polypeptide(L)'
;MNVLSSLNSIRDNQEQLEFWAKNFSSLGQFDLMPPRGFADYVSKLGLSFTLAEETIKGLWQVGLLRADFIKSTRKLNRKGVEFAYTTDDGEHVYCDFRTVKVKPSGWVNALKEAAKLPSHVKLYFHPFRYYALWHLERAFYPNIIPMQFLWNVERYPALVESYLACINEASKSESFCEALNKWNDDVATAVMFEPCAYTKIFHKIRLRSFPYTHEAHQEALSFYKTLVYPLLTEIGVDDIESKRSDLCQMAEVIDPNKEIHTLLRLANADVRLKIKGEIGGAMLLLTMAETLRRATEEAFDISLPEEDQKGFGQWMRGAREIKYGTERIFDASEVVRKKFLGSCGLNSAPRFRCYVEGETEYGALDSYFTPESGVELINLKGQFIERKGKGLAFRDSLRQDKQSHILSIVILDGDVSDNERAVRQAAQQDQMYGEFYIQKPDFEFGNFSVNELEEILWNMAVERGAAAELRTTLQAALEGVTSGDALFKAAKSSVSELNQLGKGADWGEVLMQFAMNNPDREDTSQKRQIYEIIEIIVRGLSSWYSNTPSEYRVDKQTGKLIKRSDE
;
A
#
# COMPACT_ATOMS: atom_id res chain seq x y z
N MET A 1 23.39 -3.63 26.77
CA MET A 1 22.97 -3.99 28.15
C MET A 1 21.61 -4.67 27.96
N ASN A 2 21.42 -5.94 28.37
CA ASN A 2 20.30 -6.76 27.85
C ASN A 2 18.92 -6.17 28.19
N VAL A 3 17.94 -6.30 27.29
CA VAL A 3 16.51 -5.96 27.52
C VAL A 3 15.96 -6.49 28.86
N LEU A 4 16.46 -7.64 29.30
CA LEU A 4 16.17 -8.19 30.61
C LEU A 4 16.52 -7.23 31.74
N SER A 5 17.59 -6.43 31.69
CA SER A 5 17.91 -5.46 32.75
C SER A 5 16.90 -4.31 32.84
N SER A 6 16.38 -3.82 31.71
CA SER A 6 15.35 -2.77 31.70
C SER A 6 13.94 -3.30 31.96
N LEU A 7 13.63 -4.55 31.60
CA LEU A 7 12.41 -5.21 32.08
C LEU A 7 12.53 -5.59 33.57
N ASN A 8 13.74 -5.87 34.06
CA ASN A 8 14.00 -6.08 35.47
C ASN A 8 13.79 -4.80 36.27
N SER A 9 14.04 -3.60 35.73
CA SER A 9 13.75 -2.36 36.47
C SER A 9 12.24 -2.19 36.74
N ILE A 10 11.38 -2.52 35.77
CA ILE A 10 9.92 -2.62 36.00
C ILE A 10 9.60 -3.75 36.98
N ARG A 11 10.20 -4.93 36.80
CA ARG A 11 9.96 -6.10 37.66
C ARG A 11 10.29 -5.81 39.13
N ASP A 12 11.40 -5.11 39.34
CA ASP A 12 11.95 -4.86 40.67
C ASP A 12 11.23 -3.67 41.35
N ASN A 13 10.32 -2.98 40.65
CA ASN A 13 9.41 -1.97 41.19
C ASN A 13 7.93 -2.40 41.07
N GLN A 14 7.38 -2.91 42.18
CA GLN A 14 6.02 -3.43 42.24
C GLN A 14 4.95 -2.42 41.79
N GLU A 15 5.11 -1.13 42.12
CA GLU A 15 4.15 -0.09 41.72
C GLU A 15 4.16 0.14 40.20
N GLN A 16 5.34 0.11 39.59
CA GLN A 16 5.47 0.22 38.13
C GLN A 16 4.92 -1.03 37.42
N LEU A 17 5.17 -2.22 37.96
CA LEU A 17 4.63 -3.47 37.41
C LEU A 17 3.11 -3.52 37.48
N GLU A 18 2.53 -3.16 38.63
CA GLU A 18 1.08 -3.05 38.81
C GLU A 18 0.49 -2.02 37.85
N PHE A 19 1.10 -0.84 37.79
CA PHE A 19 0.64 0.22 36.89
C PHE A 19 0.68 -0.22 35.43
N TRP A 20 1.80 -0.79 34.98
CA TRP A 20 1.95 -1.28 33.62
C TRP A 20 0.89 -2.34 33.31
N ALA A 21 0.70 -3.33 34.18
CA ALA A 21 -0.24 -4.41 33.95
C ALA A 21 -1.70 -3.90 33.87
N LYS A 22 -2.08 -2.98 34.77
CA LYS A 22 -3.43 -2.37 34.76
C LYS A 22 -3.66 -1.54 33.49
N ASN A 23 -2.70 -0.68 33.14
CA ASN A 23 -2.85 0.23 32.00
C ASN A 23 -2.69 -0.47 30.66
N PHE A 24 -1.83 -1.48 30.55
CA PHE A 24 -1.72 -2.25 29.31
C PHE A 24 -3.06 -2.94 28.97
N SER A 25 -3.78 -3.45 29.96
CA SER A 25 -5.10 -4.07 29.72
C SER A 25 -6.16 -3.10 29.17
N SER A 26 -6.02 -1.80 29.43
CA SER A 26 -6.95 -0.76 28.97
C SER A 26 -6.47 0.00 27.73
N LEU A 27 -5.15 0.20 27.60
CA LEU A 27 -4.51 0.93 26.51
C LEU A 27 -4.10 0.04 25.32
N GLY A 28 -3.80 -1.24 25.56
CA GLY A 28 -3.41 -2.19 24.51
C GLY A 28 -4.50 -2.34 23.46
N GLN A 29 -4.14 -2.19 22.18
CA GLN A 29 -5.12 -2.11 21.09
C GLN A 29 -5.35 -3.47 20.43
N PHE A 30 -4.37 -4.37 20.50
CA PHE A 30 -4.57 -5.79 20.20
C PHE A 30 -5.25 -6.54 21.34
N ASP A 31 -6.09 -7.50 20.97
CA ASP A 31 -6.74 -8.38 21.94
C ASP A 31 -5.78 -9.48 22.41
N LEU A 32 -5.60 -9.57 23.72
CA LEU A 32 -4.93 -10.71 24.33
C LEU A 32 -5.80 -11.95 24.20
N MET A 33 -5.22 -13.04 23.73
CA MET A 33 -5.95 -14.25 23.40
C MET A 33 -5.65 -15.38 24.39
N PRO A 34 -6.66 -16.18 24.78
CA PRO A 34 -6.42 -17.42 25.50
C PRO A 34 -5.69 -18.44 24.59
N PRO A 35 -5.08 -19.50 25.14
CA PRO A 35 -4.31 -20.50 24.38
C PRO A 35 -4.99 -20.98 23.09
N ARG A 36 -6.29 -21.32 23.15
CA ARG A 36 -7.05 -21.77 21.98
C ARG A 36 -7.20 -20.69 20.92
N GLY A 37 -7.61 -19.49 21.32
CA GLY A 37 -7.77 -18.36 20.40
C GLY A 37 -6.44 -17.95 19.78
N PHE A 38 -5.35 -18.02 20.55
CA PHE A 38 -4.02 -17.73 20.06
C PHE A 38 -3.53 -18.79 19.06
N ALA A 39 -3.76 -20.07 19.34
CA ALA A 39 -3.47 -21.16 18.42
C ALA A 39 -4.23 -21.02 17.09
N ASP A 40 -5.53 -20.75 17.14
CA ASP A 40 -6.36 -20.50 15.96
C ASP A 40 -5.89 -19.27 15.17
N TYR A 41 -5.43 -18.22 15.87
CA TYR A 41 -4.93 -16.99 15.28
C TYR A 41 -3.64 -17.26 14.49
N VAL A 42 -2.63 -17.87 15.12
CA VAL A 42 -1.33 -18.08 14.46
C VAL A 42 -1.39 -19.12 13.34
N SER A 43 -2.30 -20.11 13.43
CA SER A 43 -2.57 -21.03 12.31
C SER A 43 -3.10 -20.29 11.07
N LYS A 44 -3.97 -19.30 11.27
CA LYS A 44 -4.44 -18.43 10.17
C LYS A 44 -3.31 -17.59 9.55
N LEU A 45 -2.17 -17.42 10.23
CA LEU A 45 -0.99 -16.71 9.74
C LEU A 45 0.08 -17.66 9.15
N GLY A 46 -0.30 -18.89 8.80
CA GLY A 46 0.55 -19.80 8.04
C GLY A 46 1.47 -20.70 8.86
N LEU A 47 1.39 -20.71 10.20
CA LEU A 47 2.09 -21.75 10.97
C LEU A 47 1.44 -23.12 10.68
N SER A 48 2.28 -24.08 10.30
CA SER A 48 1.89 -25.36 9.69
C SER A 48 1.71 -26.50 10.70
N PHE A 49 2.44 -26.46 11.83
CA PHE A 49 2.25 -27.43 12.89
C PHE A 49 0.88 -27.26 13.53
N THR A 50 0.21 -28.39 13.81
CA THR A 50 -1.10 -28.41 14.46
C THR A 50 -0.97 -27.88 15.88
N LEU A 51 -1.10 -26.56 16.01
CA LEU A 51 -1.11 -25.87 17.26
C LEU A 51 -2.44 -26.14 17.93
N ALA A 52 -2.47 -27.17 18.77
CA ALA A 52 -3.56 -27.36 19.70
C ALA A 52 -3.38 -26.41 20.90
N GLU A 53 -4.49 -26.11 21.57
CA GLU A 53 -4.51 -25.40 22.86
C GLU A 53 -3.51 -26.01 23.87
N GLU A 54 -3.44 -27.34 23.93
CA GLU A 54 -2.53 -28.05 24.84
C GLU A 54 -1.06 -27.87 24.48
N THR A 55 -0.73 -27.68 23.19
CA THR A 55 0.64 -27.37 22.77
C THR A 55 1.07 -26.00 23.31
N ILE A 56 0.23 -24.98 23.17
CA ILE A 56 0.50 -23.63 23.70
C ILE A 56 0.68 -23.66 25.22
N LYS A 57 -0.20 -24.38 25.93
CA LYS A 57 -0.09 -24.57 27.39
C LYS A 57 1.22 -25.29 27.74
N GLY A 58 1.54 -26.37 27.05
CA GLY A 58 2.78 -27.15 27.26
C GLY A 58 4.02 -26.29 27.09
N LEU A 59 4.12 -25.52 26.00
CA LEU A 59 5.21 -24.58 25.74
C LEU A 59 5.37 -23.55 26.87
N TRP A 60 4.25 -23.00 27.37
CA TRP A 60 4.29 -22.11 28.54
C TRP A 60 4.74 -22.85 29.80
N GLN A 61 4.24 -24.05 30.05
CA GLN A 61 4.56 -24.80 31.27
C GLN A 61 6.02 -25.20 31.35
N VAL A 62 6.66 -25.52 30.23
CA VAL A 62 8.10 -25.79 30.22
C VAL A 62 8.93 -24.49 30.21
N GLY A 63 8.32 -23.38 29.78
CA GLY A 63 8.93 -22.03 29.78
C GLY A 63 9.49 -21.60 28.44
N LEU A 64 9.21 -22.32 27.34
CA LEU A 64 9.64 -21.97 25.98
C LEU A 64 8.88 -20.76 25.41
N LEU A 65 7.63 -20.56 25.87
CA LEU A 65 6.79 -19.43 25.50
C LEU A 65 6.33 -18.68 26.75
N ARG A 66 6.50 -17.35 26.77
CA ARG A 66 5.99 -16.52 27.86
C ARG A 66 4.57 -16.04 27.58
N ALA A 67 3.72 -16.06 28.60
CA ALA A 67 2.40 -15.43 28.53
C ALA A 67 2.53 -13.96 28.88
N ASP A 68 1.84 -13.08 28.16
CA ASP A 68 1.86 -11.64 28.44
C ASP A 68 1.06 -11.32 29.70
N PHE A 69 -0.03 -12.06 29.94
CA PHE A 69 -0.83 -11.97 31.15
C PHE A 69 -1.21 -13.36 31.66
N ILE A 70 -1.20 -13.52 32.97
CA ILE A 70 -1.66 -14.73 33.65
C ILE A 70 -2.69 -14.30 34.70
N LYS A 71 -3.87 -14.92 34.68
CA LYS A 71 -4.87 -14.75 35.73
C LYS A 71 -5.02 -16.02 36.53
N SER A 72 -5.19 -15.90 37.83
CA SER A 72 -5.43 -17.05 38.69
C SER A 72 -6.33 -16.76 39.88
N THR A 73 -7.25 -17.67 40.18
CA THR A 73 -8.09 -17.59 41.38
C THR A 73 -7.35 -18.00 42.65
N ARG A 74 -6.07 -18.40 42.55
CA ARG A 74 -5.20 -18.74 43.68
C ARG A 74 -3.84 -18.08 43.51
N LYS A 75 -3.13 -17.89 44.62
CA LYS A 75 -1.76 -17.38 44.56
C LYS A 75 -0.85 -18.39 43.85
N LEU A 76 -0.11 -17.92 42.85
CA LEU A 76 0.89 -18.71 42.15
C LEU A 76 2.25 -18.50 42.80
N ASN A 77 2.88 -19.60 43.22
CA ASN A 77 4.27 -19.59 43.67
C ASN A 77 5.14 -20.24 42.59
N ARG A 78 5.48 -19.46 41.56
CA ARG A 78 6.32 -19.91 40.45
C ARG A 78 7.40 -18.89 40.16
N LYS A 79 8.66 -19.30 40.28
CA LYS A 79 9.81 -18.42 40.04
C LYS A 79 9.76 -17.76 38.65
N GLY A 80 9.91 -16.44 38.61
CA GLY A 80 9.87 -15.63 37.39
C GLY A 80 8.46 -15.34 36.88
N VAL A 81 7.41 -15.74 37.60
CA VAL A 81 6.03 -15.30 37.37
C VAL A 81 5.70 -14.34 38.51
N GLU A 82 5.70 -13.05 38.20
CA GLU A 82 5.65 -11.99 39.20
C GLU A 82 4.23 -11.49 39.37
N PHE A 83 3.80 -11.34 40.62
CA PHE A 83 2.47 -10.83 40.95
C PHE A 83 2.39 -9.36 40.57
N ALA A 84 1.35 -8.97 39.84
CA ALA A 84 1.11 -7.57 39.48
C ALA A 84 0.07 -6.96 40.43
N TYR A 85 -1.16 -7.47 40.42
CA TYR A 85 -2.26 -6.96 41.25
C TYR A 85 -3.39 -7.98 41.41
N THR A 86 -4.37 -7.67 42.25
CA THR A 86 -5.63 -8.44 42.37
C THR A 86 -6.75 -7.64 41.72
N THR A 87 -7.58 -8.26 40.89
CA THR A 87 -8.78 -7.65 40.32
C THR A 87 -9.88 -7.46 41.37
N ASP A 88 -10.88 -6.64 41.08
CA ASP A 88 -12.04 -6.44 41.95
C ASP A 88 -12.82 -7.74 42.20
N ASP A 89 -12.81 -8.66 41.22
CA ASP A 89 -13.39 -10.01 41.32
C ASP A 89 -12.54 -11.00 42.14
N GLY A 90 -11.41 -10.56 42.70
CA GLY A 90 -10.52 -11.39 43.52
C GLY A 90 -9.58 -12.31 42.72
N GLU A 91 -9.46 -12.15 41.40
CA GLU A 91 -8.46 -12.88 40.60
C GLU A 91 -7.07 -12.22 40.76
N HIS A 92 -6.03 -13.02 40.95
CA HIS A 92 -4.64 -12.55 40.96
C HIS A 92 -4.08 -12.48 39.54
N VAL A 93 -3.48 -11.35 39.19
CA VAL A 93 -2.86 -11.09 37.88
C VAL A 93 -1.34 -11.16 38.02
N TYR A 94 -0.68 -11.81 37.04
CA TYR A 94 0.77 -11.97 37.00
C TYR A 94 1.33 -11.69 35.61
N CYS A 95 2.63 -11.39 35.59
CA CYS A 95 3.43 -11.18 34.40
C CYS A 95 4.56 -12.23 34.34
N ASP A 96 4.87 -12.73 33.15
CA ASP A 96 5.83 -13.81 32.96
C ASP A 96 7.21 -13.27 32.53
N PHE A 97 8.17 -13.28 33.46
CA PHE A 97 9.55 -12.87 33.27
C PHE A 97 10.52 -14.05 33.31
N ARG A 98 10.04 -15.28 33.12
CA ARG A 98 10.89 -16.48 33.23
C ARG A 98 11.97 -16.50 32.15
N THR A 99 13.22 -16.62 32.58
CA THR A 99 14.34 -16.94 31.69
C THR A 99 14.36 -18.43 31.38
N VAL A 100 14.47 -18.77 30.09
CA VAL A 100 14.69 -20.14 29.63
C VAL A 100 16.08 -20.59 30.11
N LYS A 101 16.14 -21.75 30.76
CA LYS A 101 17.37 -22.35 31.29
C LYS A 101 17.62 -23.69 30.64
N VAL A 102 18.89 -24.04 30.46
CA VAL A 102 19.31 -25.34 29.94
C VAL A 102 18.59 -26.49 30.66
N LYS A 103 18.03 -27.40 29.86
CA LYS A 103 17.38 -28.63 30.31
C LYS A 103 18.24 -29.83 29.92
N PRO A 104 18.91 -30.50 30.86
CA PRO A 104 19.77 -31.65 30.54
C PRO A 104 19.02 -32.81 29.87
N SER A 105 17.74 -32.98 30.18
CA SER A 105 16.87 -33.99 29.56
C SER A 105 16.44 -33.64 28.12
N GLY A 106 16.74 -32.41 27.67
CA GLY A 106 16.25 -31.82 26.42
C GLY A 106 14.77 -31.41 26.49
N TRP A 107 14.36 -30.54 25.56
CA TRP A 107 13.05 -29.88 25.62
C TRP A 107 11.90 -30.73 25.09
N VAL A 108 12.15 -31.68 24.19
CA VAL A 108 11.12 -32.60 23.68
C VAL A 108 10.60 -33.48 24.82
N ASN A 109 11.52 -34.01 25.65
CA ASN A 109 11.14 -34.81 26.82
C ASN A 109 10.44 -33.95 27.87
N ALA A 110 10.92 -32.74 28.12
CA ALA A 110 10.27 -31.82 29.06
C ALA A 110 8.82 -31.49 28.65
N LEU A 111 8.52 -31.39 27.35
CA LEU A 111 7.17 -31.19 26.84
C LEU A 111 6.28 -32.42 27.03
N LYS A 112 6.81 -33.63 26.79
CA LYS A 112 6.07 -34.90 27.02
C LYS A 112 5.74 -35.10 28.51
N GLU A 113 6.63 -34.67 29.39
CA GLU A 113 6.50 -34.80 30.85
C GLU A 113 5.77 -33.61 31.49
N ALA A 114 5.37 -32.60 30.72
CA ALA A 114 4.72 -31.42 31.24
C ALA A 114 3.41 -31.79 31.96
N ALA A 115 3.33 -31.48 33.25
CA ALA A 115 2.10 -31.65 34.02
C ALA A 115 0.96 -30.87 33.38
N LYS A 116 -0.31 -31.26 33.58
CA LYS A 116 -1.44 -30.49 33.06
C LYS A 116 -1.53 -29.11 33.71
N LEU A 117 -1.92 -28.09 32.94
CA LEU A 117 -2.12 -26.74 33.46
C LEU A 117 -3.28 -26.76 34.48
N PRO A 118 -3.08 -26.24 35.71
CA PRO A 118 -4.16 -26.21 36.69
C PRO A 118 -5.34 -25.36 36.17
N SER A 119 -6.57 -25.82 36.38
CA SER A 119 -7.78 -25.16 35.87
C SER A 119 -8.03 -23.75 36.41
N HIS A 120 -7.41 -23.41 37.54
CA HIS A 120 -7.45 -22.09 38.14
C HIS A 120 -6.45 -21.11 37.53
N VAL A 121 -5.68 -21.50 36.51
CA VAL A 121 -4.71 -20.66 35.80
C VAL A 121 -5.19 -20.42 34.39
N LYS A 122 -5.35 -19.14 34.03
CA LYS A 122 -5.71 -18.68 32.68
C LYS A 122 -4.53 -17.93 32.10
N LEU A 123 -4.13 -18.31 30.89
CA LEU A 123 -3.02 -17.68 30.16
C LEU A 123 -3.58 -16.77 29.08
N TYR A 124 -2.86 -15.69 28.79
CA TYR A 124 -3.21 -14.73 27.76
C TYR A 124 -1.96 -14.31 26.97
N PHE A 125 -2.07 -14.33 25.66
CA PHE A 125 -0.98 -14.09 24.72
C PHE A 125 -1.32 -12.95 23.78
N HIS A 126 -0.36 -12.06 23.56
CA HIS A 126 -0.42 -11.01 22.57
C HIS A 126 -0.17 -11.59 21.16
N PRO A 127 -0.82 -11.07 20.10
CA PRO A 127 -0.57 -11.50 18.72
C PRO A 127 0.91 -11.60 18.34
N PHE A 128 1.73 -10.64 18.78
CA PHE A 128 3.17 -10.60 18.52
C PHE A 128 3.94 -11.84 19.00
N ARG A 129 3.39 -12.63 19.93
CA ARG A 129 3.96 -13.93 20.33
C ARG A 129 4.04 -14.94 19.16
N TYR A 130 3.37 -14.66 18.04
CA TYR A 130 3.60 -15.31 16.75
C TYR A 130 5.09 -15.43 16.41
N TYR A 131 5.89 -14.37 16.64
CA TYR A 131 7.33 -14.37 16.32
C TYR A 131 8.09 -15.50 17.05
N ALA A 132 7.85 -15.66 18.36
CA ALA A 132 8.47 -16.72 19.14
C ALA A 132 7.99 -18.11 18.69
N LEU A 133 6.70 -18.25 18.38
CA LEU A 133 6.14 -19.51 17.88
C LEU A 133 6.67 -19.90 16.50
N TRP A 134 6.85 -18.93 15.60
CA TRP A 134 7.39 -19.18 14.27
C TRP A 134 8.81 -19.74 14.34
N HIS A 135 9.67 -19.18 15.20
CA HIS A 135 11.01 -19.71 15.42
C HIS A 135 10.99 -21.09 16.10
N LEU A 136 10.11 -21.28 17.10
CA LEU A 136 9.92 -22.58 17.74
C LEU A 136 9.48 -23.64 16.72
N GLU A 137 8.51 -23.33 15.85
CA GLU A 137 8.09 -24.23 14.79
C GLU A 137 9.28 -24.67 13.96
N ARG A 138 10.06 -23.73 13.42
CA ARG A 138 11.23 -24.04 12.58
C ARG A 138 12.30 -24.84 13.32
N ALA A 139 12.49 -24.58 14.61
CA ALA A 139 13.44 -25.33 15.43
C ALA A 139 12.99 -26.78 15.68
N PHE A 140 11.67 -27.01 15.74
CA PHE A 140 11.08 -28.33 16.00
C PHE A 140 10.50 -29.02 14.74
N TYR A 141 10.56 -28.37 13.56
CA TYR A 141 9.88 -28.84 12.35
C TYR A 141 10.63 -30.03 11.72
N PRO A 142 10.01 -31.22 11.66
CA PRO A 142 10.63 -32.38 11.04
C PRO A 142 10.89 -32.16 9.56
N ASN A 143 12.17 -32.14 9.18
CA ASN A 143 12.61 -32.23 7.78
C ASN A 143 12.45 -33.67 7.24
N ILE A 144 11.31 -34.30 7.52
CA ILE A 144 10.97 -35.64 7.02
C ILE A 144 10.12 -35.45 5.77
N ILE A 145 10.72 -35.73 4.61
CA ILE A 145 10.06 -35.55 3.32
C ILE A 145 8.97 -36.62 3.17
N PRO A 146 7.73 -36.29 2.73
CA PRO A 146 6.66 -37.28 2.58
C PRO A 146 7.03 -38.51 1.73
N MET A 147 7.96 -38.38 0.77
CA MET A 147 8.47 -39.53 0.00
C MET A 147 9.24 -40.55 0.85
N GLN A 148 9.82 -40.17 1.98
CA GLN A 148 10.47 -41.10 2.92
C GLN A 148 9.46 -42.04 3.57
N PHE A 149 8.19 -41.62 3.70
CA PHE A 149 7.10 -42.48 4.15
C PHE A 149 6.76 -43.57 3.12
N LEU A 150 6.82 -43.23 1.82
CA LEU A 150 6.48 -44.15 0.73
C LEU A 150 7.52 -45.26 0.54
N TRP A 151 8.78 -45.03 0.88
CA TRP A 151 9.85 -46.02 0.70
C TRP A 151 9.89 -47.11 1.77
N ASN A 152 9.47 -46.83 3.01
CA ASN A 152 9.40 -47.84 4.06
C ASN A 152 8.53 -47.38 5.25
N VAL A 153 7.23 -47.71 5.22
CA VAL A 153 6.27 -47.35 6.28
C VAL A 153 6.69 -47.92 7.64
N GLU A 154 7.28 -49.11 7.69
CA GLU A 154 7.73 -49.75 8.94
C GLU A 154 8.90 -49.02 9.61
N ARG A 155 9.74 -48.30 8.84
CA ARG A 155 10.87 -47.52 9.37
C ARG A 155 10.51 -46.09 9.75
N TYR A 156 9.33 -45.62 9.38
CA TYR A 156 8.91 -44.25 9.66
C TYR A 156 8.89 -43.91 11.17
N PRO A 157 8.36 -44.75 12.08
CA PRO A 157 8.43 -44.48 13.51
C PRO A 157 9.86 -44.31 14.03
N ALA A 158 10.79 -45.18 13.60
CA ALA A 158 12.19 -45.10 13.98
C ALA A 158 12.87 -43.82 13.45
N LEU A 159 12.50 -43.37 12.25
CA LEU A 159 12.97 -42.11 11.68
C LEU A 159 12.48 -40.91 12.50
N VAL A 160 11.20 -40.91 12.90
CA VAL A 160 10.62 -39.88 13.78
C VAL A 160 11.32 -39.88 15.14
N GLU A 161 11.54 -41.04 15.75
CA GLU A 161 12.26 -41.14 17.03
C GLU A 161 13.70 -40.63 16.93
N SER A 162 14.42 -40.99 15.87
CA SER A 162 15.78 -40.49 15.60
C SER A 162 15.80 -38.97 15.43
N TYR A 163 14.83 -38.42 14.69
CA TYR A 163 14.68 -36.98 14.52
C TYR A 163 14.38 -36.26 15.85
N LEU A 164 13.44 -36.79 16.65
CA LEU A 164 13.13 -36.26 17.98
C LEU A 164 14.35 -36.31 18.91
N ALA A 165 15.16 -37.37 18.86
CA ALA A 165 16.40 -37.48 19.63
C ALA A 165 17.41 -36.41 19.21
N CYS A 166 17.55 -36.16 17.91
CA CYS A 166 18.43 -35.12 17.37
C CYS A 166 18.01 -33.71 17.83
N ILE A 167 16.73 -33.35 17.71
CA ILE A 167 16.24 -32.07 18.24
C ILE A 167 16.48 -31.99 19.75
N ASN A 168 16.14 -33.06 20.47
CA ASN A 168 16.25 -33.08 21.91
C ASN A 168 17.69 -32.82 22.35
N GLU A 169 18.68 -33.37 21.64
CA GLU A 169 20.10 -33.09 21.85
C GLU A 169 20.48 -31.64 21.50
N ALA A 170 20.11 -31.15 20.32
CA ALA A 170 20.41 -29.78 19.89
C ALA A 170 19.83 -28.72 20.85
N SER A 171 18.65 -29.00 21.39
CA SER A 171 17.92 -28.13 22.32
C SER A 171 18.56 -28.03 23.72
N LYS A 172 19.56 -28.87 24.04
CA LYS A 172 20.31 -28.80 25.31
C LYS A 172 21.35 -27.69 25.33
N SER A 173 21.68 -27.12 24.17
CA SER A 173 22.69 -26.07 24.08
C SER A 173 22.28 -24.79 24.79
N GLU A 174 23.27 -24.07 25.33
CA GLU A 174 23.06 -22.75 25.91
C GLU A 174 22.61 -21.74 24.84
N SER A 175 23.20 -21.81 23.64
CA SER A 175 22.83 -20.97 22.49
C SER A 175 21.36 -21.10 22.10
N PHE A 176 20.77 -22.31 22.19
CA PHE A 176 19.34 -22.50 21.98
C PHE A 176 18.50 -21.76 23.03
N CYS A 177 18.90 -21.82 24.30
CA CYS A 177 18.22 -21.11 25.38
C CYS A 177 18.38 -19.58 25.25
N GLU A 178 19.55 -19.10 24.83
CA GLU A 178 19.81 -17.68 24.55
C GLU A 178 18.94 -17.17 23.41
N ALA A 179 18.83 -17.91 22.30
CA ALA A 179 17.97 -17.56 21.17
C ALA A 179 16.50 -17.46 21.59
N LEU A 180 16.01 -18.43 22.38
CA LEU A 180 14.63 -18.41 22.90
C LEU A 180 14.35 -17.24 23.83
N ASN A 181 15.31 -16.90 24.70
CA ASN A 181 15.19 -15.73 25.55
C ASN A 181 15.13 -14.46 24.70
N LYS A 182 16.03 -14.32 23.72
CA LYS A 182 16.04 -13.21 22.77
C LYS A 182 14.68 -13.05 22.08
N TRP A 183 14.12 -14.11 21.48
CA TRP A 183 12.82 -14.00 20.78
C TRP A 183 11.68 -13.59 21.72
N ASN A 184 11.65 -14.12 22.95
CA ASN A 184 10.63 -13.73 23.93
C ASN A 184 10.80 -12.27 24.41
N ASP A 185 12.04 -11.79 24.52
CA ASP A 185 12.39 -10.42 24.92
C ASP A 185 12.09 -9.42 23.81
N ASP A 186 12.36 -9.77 22.55
CA ASP A 186 12.03 -8.94 21.38
C ASP A 186 10.51 -8.74 21.27
N VAL A 187 9.73 -9.81 21.49
CA VAL A 187 8.27 -9.72 21.57
C VAL A 187 7.84 -8.85 22.74
N ALA A 188 8.37 -9.07 23.95
CA ALA A 188 7.99 -8.28 25.12
C ALA A 188 8.26 -6.79 24.93
N THR A 189 9.39 -6.45 24.29
CA THR A 189 9.72 -5.08 23.91
C THR A 189 8.66 -4.50 22.98
N ALA A 190 8.33 -5.19 21.88
CA ALA A 190 7.32 -4.70 20.93
C ALA A 190 5.93 -4.57 21.56
N VAL A 191 5.53 -5.53 22.42
CA VAL A 191 4.26 -5.48 23.17
C VAL A 191 4.20 -4.25 24.07
N MET A 192 5.27 -3.95 24.80
CA MET A 192 5.31 -2.79 25.70
C MET A 192 5.07 -1.46 24.98
N PHE A 193 5.60 -1.30 23.76
CA PHE A 193 5.50 -0.06 22.98
C PHE A 193 4.31 -0.01 22.02
N GLU A 194 3.57 -1.11 21.88
CA GLU A 194 2.39 -1.19 21.03
C GLU A 194 1.37 -0.06 21.27
N PRO A 195 0.98 0.26 22.52
CA PRO A 195 0.01 1.33 22.77
C PRO A 195 0.50 2.70 22.28
N CYS A 196 1.81 2.94 22.34
CA CYS A 196 2.41 4.22 21.96
C CYS A 196 2.43 4.42 20.43
N ALA A 197 2.55 3.34 19.67
CA ALA A 197 2.70 3.38 18.22
C ALA A 197 1.38 3.13 17.47
N TYR A 198 0.44 2.38 18.06
CA TYR A 198 -0.72 1.82 17.34
C TYR A 198 -1.50 2.86 16.54
N THR A 199 -1.82 4.01 17.15
CA THR A 199 -2.61 5.06 16.49
C THR A 199 -1.90 5.65 15.28
N LYS A 200 -0.56 5.76 15.32
CA LYS A 200 0.23 6.25 14.17
C LYS A 200 0.27 5.22 13.04
N ILE A 201 0.21 3.93 13.37
CA ILE A 201 0.29 2.82 12.40
C ILE A 201 -1.07 2.56 11.74
N PHE A 202 -2.14 2.55 12.53
CA PHE A 202 -3.47 2.11 12.09
C PHE A 202 -4.48 3.25 11.93
N HIS A 203 -4.15 4.48 12.36
CA HIS A 203 -5.05 5.64 12.36
C HIS A 203 -6.41 5.35 13.00
N LYS A 204 -6.41 4.45 14.00
CA LYS A 204 -7.60 3.93 14.67
C LYS A 204 -7.30 3.74 16.15
N ILE A 205 -8.30 3.97 16.99
CA ILE A 205 -8.27 3.70 18.42
C ILE A 205 -9.50 2.86 18.79
N ARG A 206 -9.30 1.88 19.66
CA ARG A 206 -10.32 1.09 20.32
C ARG A 206 -10.44 1.56 21.77
N LEU A 207 -11.60 2.09 22.12
CA LEU A 207 -11.95 2.44 23.51
C LEU A 207 -12.68 1.23 24.13
N ARG A 208 -12.07 0.59 25.13
CA ARG A 208 -12.53 -0.71 25.68
C ARG A 208 -13.70 -0.60 26.66
N SER A 209 -14.01 0.58 27.21
CA SER A 209 -15.09 0.75 28.18
C SER A 209 -15.75 2.13 28.05
N PHE A 210 -17.06 2.19 28.27
CA PHE A 210 -17.78 3.43 28.50
C PHE A 210 -17.75 3.74 30.00
N PRO A 211 -17.54 4.99 30.45
CA PRO A 211 -17.53 6.26 29.71
C PRO A 211 -16.14 6.75 29.27
N TYR A 212 -15.19 5.86 28.95
CA TYR A 212 -13.81 6.26 28.63
C TYR A 212 -13.77 7.12 27.35
N THR A 213 -13.43 8.40 27.49
CA THR A 213 -13.37 9.37 26.40
C THR A 213 -12.04 9.32 25.66
N HIS A 214 -11.98 9.93 24.47
CA HIS A 214 -10.73 10.08 23.73
C HIS A 214 -9.68 10.90 24.52
N GLU A 215 -10.11 11.95 25.22
CA GLU A 215 -9.26 12.78 26.08
C GLU A 215 -8.65 11.95 27.21
N ALA A 216 -9.47 11.17 27.93
CA ALA A 216 -9.00 10.28 29.00
C ALA A 216 -7.99 9.24 28.47
N HIS A 217 -8.23 8.71 27.27
CA HIS A 217 -7.28 7.80 26.62
C HIS A 217 -5.95 8.48 26.27
N GLN A 218 -5.98 9.73 25.77
CA GLN A 218 -4.77 10.49 25.48
C GLN A 218 -3.98 10.84 26.73
N GLU A 219 -4.65 11.22 27.83
CA GLU A 219 -4.00 11.48 29.12
C GLU A 219 -3.33 10.22 29.67
N ALA A 220 -4.05 9.09 29.70
CA ALA A 220 -3.52 7.81 30.15
C ALA A 220 -2.35 7.34 29.27
N LEU A 221 -2.44 7.52 27.95
CA LEU A 221 -1.35 7.20 27.03
C LEU A 221 -0.13 8.11 27.25
N SER A 222 -0.35 9.41 27.50
CA SER A 222 0.73 10.36 27.76
C SER A 222 1.47 10.00 29.04
N PHE A 223 0.74 9.67 30.10
CA PHE A 223 1.34 9.18 31.34
C PHE A 223 2.07 7.84 31.11
N TYR A 224 1.46 6.89 30.39
CA TYR A 224 2.10 5.61 30.05
C TYR A 224 3.45 5.82 29.33
N LYS A 225 3.51 6.76 28.37
CA LYS A 225 4.76 7.12 27.67
C LYS A 225 5.86 7.60 28.63
N THR A 226 5.52 8.38 29.66
CA THR A 226 6.51 8.83 30.66
C THR A 226 7.15 7.68 31.44
N LEU A 227 6.47 6.52 31.52
CA LEU A 227 7.02 5.33 32.17
C LEU A 227 7.85 4.47 31.23
N VAL A 228 7.38 4.27 29.99
CA VAL A 228 8.02 3.31 29.08
C VAL A 228 9.15 3.92 28.22
N TYR A 229 9.12 5.22 27.93
CA TYR A 229 10.17 5.85 27.10
C TYR A 229 11.55 5.89 27.76
N PRO A 230 11.70 6.13 29.08
CA PRO A 230 12.99 5.99 29.75
C PRO A 230 13.63 4.61 29.53
N LEU A 231 12.82 3.56 29.42
CA LEU A 231 13.31 2.20 29.15
C LEU A 231 13.83 2.05 27.71
N LEU A 232 13.24 2.74 26.73
CA LEU A 232 13.83 2.81 25.37
C LEU A 232 15.18 3.50 25.42
N THR A 233 15.32 4.56 26.20
CA THR A 233 16.58 5.28 26.39
C THR A 233 17.66 4.38 27.00
N GLU A 234 17.29 3.54 27.98
CA GLU A 234 18.20 2.55 28.58
C GLU A 234 18.61 1.43 27.61
N ILE A 235 17.67 0.93 26.80
CA ILE A 235 17.95 -0.09 25.78
C ILE A 235 18.88 0.50 24.70
N GLY A 236 18.65 1.74 24.30
CA GLY A 236 19.42 2.43 23.27
C GLY A 236 18.93 2.13 21.84
N VAL A 237 19.21 3.08 20.94
CA VAL A 237 18.76 3.03 19.54
C VAL A 237 19.34 1.82 18.80
N ASP A 238 20.62 1.51 18.99
CA ASP A 238 21.31 0.43 18.27
C ASP A 238 20.69 -0.95 18.56
N ASP A 239 20.38 -1.22 19.83
CA ASP A 239 19.74 -2.47 20.24
C ASP A 239 18.32 -2.58 19.67
N ILE A 240 17.59 -1.47 19.55
CA ILE A 240 16.27 -1.46 18.90
C ILE A 240 16.40 -1.67 17.39
N GLU A 241 17.35 -1.01 16.74
CA GLU A 241 17.62 -1.17 15.30
C GLU A 241 18.02 -2.62 14.95
N SER A 242 18.79 -3.28 15.80
CA SER A 242 19.12 -4.70 15.65
C SER A 242 17.86 -5.56 15.67
N LYS A 243 16.95 -5.38 16.64
CA LYS A 243 15.68 -6.11 16.70
C LYS A 243 14.80 -5.82 15.49
N ARG A 244 14.73 -4.57 15.05
CA ARG A 244 13.98 -4.16 13.87
C ARG A 244 14.51 -4.86 12.62
N SER A 245 15.83 -4.91 12.44
CA SER A 245 16.42 -5.60 11.30
C SER A 245 16.11 -7.10 11.33
N ASP A 246 16.23 -7.76 12.48
CA ASP A 246 15.86 -9.17 12.62
C ASP A 246 14.39 -9.42 12.24
N LEU A 247 13.47 -8.59 12.74
CA LEU A 247 12.04 -8.69 12.42
C LEU A 247 11.76 -8.50 10.92
N CYS A 248 12.41 -7.53 10.27
CA CYS A 248 12.24 -7.26 8.84
C CYS A 248 12.84 -8.39 7.98
N GLN A 249 14.02 -8.89 8.32
CA GLN A 249 14.63 -10.03 7.64
C GLN A 249 13.74 -11.28 7.78
N MET A 250 13.21 -11.55 8.97
CA MET A 250 12.32 -12.71 9.17
C MET A 250 10.99 -12.54 8.42
N ALA A 251 10.44 -11.33 8.32
CA ALA A 251 9.26 -11.08 7.50
C ALA A 251 9.51 -11.49 6.03
N GLU A 252 10.70 -11.21 5.49
CA GLU A 252 11.08 -11.59 4.12
C GLU A 252 11.37 -13.09 3.96
N VAL A 253 11.83 -13.76 5.01
CA VAL A 253 11.94 -15.23 5.01
C VAL A 253 10.55 -15.88 4.97
N ILE A 254 9.56 -15.28 5.65
CA ILE A 254 8.19 -15.77 5.66
C ILE A 254 7.50 -15.53 4.31
N ASP A 255 7.58 -14.30 3.80
CA ASP A 255 7.04 -13.95 2.50
C ASP A 255 8.00 -12.96 1.80
N PRO A 256 8.54 -13.28 0.61
CA PRO A 256 9.56 -12.45 -0.03
C PRO A 256 8.99 -11.23 -0.77
N ASN A 257 7.67 -11.01 -0.80
CA ASN A 257 7.01 -10.01 -1.65
C ASN A 257 7.00 -8.61 -1.02
N LYS A 258 8.17 -7.97 -0.89
CA LYS A 258 8.34 -6.66 -0.23
C LYS A 258 7.43 -5.55 -0.77
N GLU A 259 7.20 -5.53 -2.08
CA GLU A 259 6.34 -4.53 -2.72
C GLU A 259 4.88 -4.71 -2.31
N ILE A 260 4.40 -5.95 -2.26
CA ILE A 260 3.06 -6.26 -1.76
C ILE A 260 2.96 -5.89 -0.27
N HIS A 261 4.00 -6.13 0.53
CA HIS A 261 3.99 -5.69 1.94
C HIS A 261 3.82 -4.18 2.04
N THR A 262 4.54 -3.41 1.23
CA THR A 262 4.44 -1.95 1.20
C THR A 262 3.01 -1.52 0.87
N LEU A 263 2.42 -2.10 -0.17
CA LEU A 263 1.04 -1.81 -0.59
C LEU A 263 0.01 -2.15 0.50
N LEU A 264 0.12 -3.32 1.12
CA LEU A 264 -0.80 -3.76 2.17
C LEU A 264 -0.65 -2.93 3.45
N ARG A 265 0.52 -2.36 3.72
CA ARG A 265 0.75 -1.46 4.85
C ARG A 265 0.14 -0.07 4.64
N LEU A 266 -0.06 0.34 3.39
CA LEU A 266 -0.80 1.56 3.04
C LEU A 266 -2.32 1.37 3.07
N ALA A 267 -2.80 0.12 3.12
CA ALA A 267 -4.22 -0.15 3.29
C ALA A 267 -4.70 0.28 4.68
N ASN A 268 -6.02 0.50 4.80
CA ASN A 268 -6.62 0.82 6.09
C ASN A 268 -6.47 -0.32 7.11
N ALA A 269 -6.64 0.02 8.40
CA ALA A 269 -6.46 -0.91 9.50
C ALA A 269 -7.32 -2.18 9.40
N ASP A 270 -8.57 -2.04 8.93
CA ASP A 270 -9.51 -3.16 8.87
C ASP A 270 -9.11 -4.21 7.82
N VAL A 271 -8.45 -3.79 6.74
CA VAL A 271 -7.82 -4.69 5.77
C VAL A 271 -6.55 -5.29 6.37
N ARG A 272 -5.63 -4.45 6.86
CA ARG A 272 -4.31 -4.87 7.37
C ARG A 272 -4.41 -5.93 8.49
N LEU A 273 -5.37 -5.79 9.40
CA LEU A 273 -5.59 -6.72 10.52
C LEU A 273 -6.25 -8.06 10.12
N LYS A 274 -6.80 -8.18 8.91
CA LYS A 274 -7.49 -9.38 8.42
C LYS A 274 -6.66 -10.23 7.47
N ILE A 275 -5.45 -9.78 7.12
CA ILE A 275 -4.54 -10.52 6.23
C ILE A 275 -4.18 -11.86 6.89
N LYS A 276 -4.21 -12.94 6.10
CA LYS A 276 -3.98 -14.33 6.52
C LYS A 276 -2.84 -14.95 5.71
N GLY A 277 -2.48 -16.19 6.04
CA GLY A 277 -1.38 -16.92 5.44
C GLY A 277 -0.02 -16.36 5.84
N GLU A 278 1.02 -16.80 5.15
CA GLU A 278 2.40 -16.38 5.38
C GLU A 278 2.55 -14.86 5.25
N ILE A 279 1.89 -14.24 4.27
CA ILE A 279 1.86 -12.78 4.13
C ILE A 279 1.26 -12.09 5.36
N GLY A 280 0.26 -12.68 6.02
CA GLY A 280 -0.27 -12.17 7.28
C GLY A 280 0.75 -12.25 8.42
N GLY A 281 1.51 -13.36 8.48
CA GLY A 281 2.62 -13.53 9.41
C GLY A 281 3.73 -12.50 9.21
N ALA A 282 4.17 -12.30 7.96
CA ALA A 282 5.15 -11.29 7.59
C ALA A 282 4.69 -9.87 7.95
N MET A 283 3.43 -9.54 7.64
CA MET A 283 2.83 -8.24 7.99
C MET A 283 2.75 -8.01 9.50
N LEU A 284 2.57 -9.06 10.30
CA LEU A 284 2.61 -8.96 11.76
C LEU A 284 4.02 -8.62 12.26
N LEU A 285 5.06 -9.24 11.71
CA LEU A 285 6.45 -8.92 12.06
C LEU A 285 6.85 -7.50 11.63
N LEU A 286 6.41 -7.06 10.44
CA LEU A 286 6.61 -5.67 10.00
C LEU A 286 5.85 -4.69 10.91
N THR A 287 4.70 -5.07 11.44
CA THR A 287 3.96 -4.26 12.42
C THR A 287 4.70 -4.18 13.76
N MET A 288 5.36 -5.26 14.21
CA MET A 288 6.26 -5.22 15.36
C MET A 288 7.45 -4.28 15.12
N ALA A 289 8.11 -4.38 13.96
CA ALA A 289 9.25 -3.53 13.60
C ALA A 289 8.85 -2.05 13.50
N GLU A 290 7.68 -1.77 12.92
CA GLU A 290 7.11 -0.42 12.85
C GLU A 290 6.74 0.11 14.24
N THR A 291 6.20 -0.73 15.12
CA THR A 291 5.90 -0.36 16.51
C THR A 291 7.16 0.13 17.22
N LEU A 292 8.25 -0.62 17.10
CA LEU A 292 9.54 -0.25 17.66
C LEU A 292 10.09 1.04 17.02
N ARG A 293 9.99 1.19 15.69
CA ARG A 293 10.41 2.41 15.00
C ARG A 293 9.70 3.64 15.57
N ARG A 294 8.37 3.63 15.54
CA ARG A 294 7.53 4.78 15.90
C ARG A 294 7.75 5.21 17.35
N ALA A 295 7.87 4.24 18.25
CA ALA A 295 8.14 4.52 19.65
C ALA A 295 9.55 5.10 19.86
N THR A 296 10.55 4.61 19.12
CA THR A 296 11.94 5.10 19.20
C THR A 296 12.09 6.49 18.60
N GLU A 297 11.51 6.73 17.42
CA GLU A 297 11.49 8.06 16.78
C GLU A 297 10.90 9.11 17.71
N GLU A 298 9.82 8.77 18.42
CA GLU A 298 9.17 9.67 19.38
C GLU A 298 9.98 9.83 20.68
N ALA A 299 10.55 8.75 21.23
CA ALA A 299 11.30 8.81 22.48
C ALA A 299 12.65 9.54 22.36
N PHE A 300 13.29 9.48 21.19
CA PHE A 300 14.60 10.08 20.94
C PHE A 300 14.55 11.33 20.06
N ASP A 301 13.38 11.70 19.54
CA ASP A 301 13.19 12.80 18.56
C ASP A 301 14.11 12.65 17.33
N ILE A 302 14.10 11.45 16.74
CA ILE A 302 14.90 11.10 15.55
C ILE A 302 14.03 10.55 14.43
N SER A 303 14.60 10.50 13.22
CA SER A 303 13.98 9.85 12.06
C SER A 303 14.77 8.59 11.69
N LEU A 304 14.11 7.43 11.72
CA LEU A 304 14.72 6.13 11.45
C LEU A 304 14.23 5.57 10.10
N PRO A 305 15.05 4.81 9.36
CA PRO A 305 14.62 4.19 8.10
C PRO A 305 13.39 3.30 8.27
N GLU A 306 12.51 3.28 7.27
CA GLU A 306 11.31 2.42 7.24
C GLU A 306 11.68 0.94 7.03
N GLU A 307 10.73 0.04 7.33
CA GLU A 307 10.99 -1.40 7.47
C GLU A 307 11.41 -2.07 6.16
N ASP A 308 10.97 -1.57 5.00
CA ASP A 308 11.39 -2.05 3.68
C ASP A 308 12.88 -1.77 3.38
N GLN A 309 13.54 -0.94 4.19
CA GLN A 309 14.98 -0.70 4.14
C GLN A 309 15.79 -1.58 5.09
N LYS A 310 15.14 -2.36 5.96
CA LYS A 310 15.79 -3.07 7.08
C LYS A 310 15.84 -4.59 6.94
N GLY A 311 15.20 -5.14 5.90
CA GLY A 311 15.34 -6.55 5.55
C GLY A 311 16.56 -6.82 4.63
N PHE A 312 16.50 -7.83 3.76
CA PHE A 312 17.65 -8.23 2.95
C PHE A 312 17.96 -7.23 1.83
N GLY A 313 19.24 -6.95 1.61
CA GLY A 313 19.69 -6.02 0.56
C GLY A 313 19.69 -4.56 1.02
N GLN A 314 20.21 -3.69 0.16
CA GLN A 314 20.36 -2.26 0.46
C GLN A 314 19.67 -1.43 -0.63
N TRP A 315 18.96 -0.39 -0.20
CA TRP A 315 18.50 0.65 -1.10
C TRP A 315 19.67 1.53 -1.50
N MET A 316 19.83 1.79 -2.79
CA MET A 316 20.72 2.84 -3.25
C MET A 316 20.13 4.20 -2.83
N ARG A 317 21.00 5.16 -2.52
CA ARG A 317 20.57 6.52 -2.15
C ARG A 317 19.70 7.13 -3.26
N GLY A 318 18.52 7.65 -2.90
CA GLY A 318 17.55 8.25 -3.82
C GLY A 318 16.68 7.26 -4.59
N ALA A 319 16.91 5.95 -4.47
CA ALA A 319 16.09 4.96 -5.16
C ALA A 319 14.64 4.92 -4.62
N ARG A 320 14.42 5.26 -3.35
CA ARG A 320 13.07 5.36 -2.78
C ARG A 320 12.35 6.62 -3.25
N GLU A 321 13.03 7.76 -3.34
CA GLU A 321 12.46 8.94 -4.00
C GLU A 321 12.00 8.64 -5.43
N ILE A 322 12.79 7.88 -6.20
CA ILE A 322 12.40 7.46 -7.56
C ILE A 322 11.21 6.50 -7.54
N LYS A 323 11.21 5.52 -6.63
CA LYS A 323 10.15 4.49 -6.58
C LYS A 323 8.84 4.98 -5.98
N TYR A 324 8.89 5.78 -4.93
CA TYR A 324 7.76 6.15 -4.09
C TYR A 324 7.43 7.65 -4.15
N GLY A 325 8.27 8.47 -4.78
CA GLY A 325 8.18 9.94 -4.71
C GLY A 325 8.64 10.52 -3.37
N THR A 326 9.17 9.70 -2.46
CA THR A 326 9.62 10.09 -1.11
C THR A 326 10.51 9.02 -0.50
N GLU A 327 11.41 9.44 0.40
CA GLU A 327 12.17 8.52 1.27
C GLU A 327 11.35 7.92 2.41
N ARG A 328 10.09 8.35 2.64
CA ARG A 328 9.23 7.83 3.73
C ARG A 328 7.77 7.68 3.30
N ILE A 329 7.43 6.55 2.67
CA ILE A 329 6.11 6.37 2.07
C ILE A 329 4.99 6.20 3.11
N PHE A 330 5.30 5.66 4.29
CA PHE A 330 4.31 5.48 5.36
C PHE A 330 4.02 6.76 6.14
N ASP A 331 4.85 7.79 5.96
CA ASP A 331 4.66 9.14 6.52
C ASP A 331 4.30 10.19 5.47
N ALA A 332 4.15 9.76 4.21
CA ALA A 332 3.91 10.66 3.11
C ALA A 332 2.50 11.25 3.15
N SER A 333 2.35 12.42 2.52
CA SER A 333 1.03 13.01 2.30
C SER A 333 0.13 12.05 1.51
N GLU A 334 -1.19 12.21 1.66
CA GLU A 334 -2.17 11.40 0.94
C GLU A 334 -1.96 11.47 -0.59
N VAL A 335 -1.51 12.63 -1.09
CA VAL A 335 -1.19 12.86 -2.50
C VAL A 335 -0.08 11.93 -2.99
N VAL A 336 1.01 11.83 -2.23
CA VAL A 336 2.15 10.95 -2.58
C VAL A 336 1.72 9.48 -2.52
N ARG A 337 0.98 9.09 -1.48
CA ARG A 337 0.46 7.71 -1.34
C ARG A 337 -0.49 7.33 -2.48
N LYS A 338 -1.43 8.20 -2.86
CA LYS A 338 -2.35 7.98 -3.99
C LYS A 338 -1.62 7.82 -5.31
N LYS A 339 -0.53 8.56 -5.52
CA LYS A 339 0.30 8.44 -6.73
C LYS A 339 1.05 7.12 -6.77
N PHE A 340 1.66 6.70 -5.66
CA PHE A 340 2.29 5.38 -5.57
C PHE A 340 1.27 4.27 -5.87
N LEU A 341 0.10 4.29 -5.23
CA LEU A 341 -0.96 3.33 -5.51
C LEU A 341 -1.42 3.38 -6.97
N GLY A 342 -1.52 4.57 -7.56
CA GLY A 342 -1.81 4.77 -8.97
C GLY A 342 -0.75 4.18 -9.91
N SER A 343 0.54 4.33 -9.60
CA SER A 343 1.61 3.71 -10.40
C SER A 343 1.59 2.18 -10.34
N CYS A 344 0.99 1.60 -9.30
CA CYS A 344 0.75 0.16 -9.18
C CYS A 344 -0.59 -0.28 -9.79
N GLY A 345 -1.37 0.63 -10.40
CA GLY A 345 -2.70 0.33 -10.95
C GLY A 345 -3.80 0.10 -9.90
N LEU A 346 -3.60 0.54 -8.65
CA LEU A 346 -4.51 0.29 -7.52
C LEU A 346 -5.39 1.48 -7.14
N ASN A 347 -5.17 2.65 -7.75
CA ASN A 347 -6.01 3.83 -7.52
C ASN A 347 -7.01 3.97 -8.68
N SER A 348 -8.31 3.96 -8.36
CA SER A 348 -9.40 4.14 -9.33
C SER A 348 -9.69 5.60 -9.67
N ALA A 349 -9.05 6.55 -8.99
CA ALA A 349 -9.18 7.96 -9.34
C ALA A 349 -8.39 8.28 -10.61
N PRO A 350 -8.96 9.07 -11.55
CA PRO A 350 -8.27 9.43 -12.77
C PRO A 350 -7.01 10.25 -12.45
N ARG A 351 -5.92 9.90 -13.12
CA ARG A 351 -4.65 10.64 -13.11
C ARG A 351 -4.68 11.80 -14.10
N PHE A 352 -5.39 11.60 -15.21
CA PHE A 352 -5.59 12.59 -16.26
C PHE A 352 -7.07 12.84 -16.45
N ARG A 353 -7.42 14.09 -16.76
CA ARG A 353 -8.75 14.45 -17.22
C ARG A 353 -8.63 15.18 -18.55
N CYS A 354 -9.14 14.57 -19.61
CA CYS A 354 -9.12 15.15 -20.94
C CYS A 354 -10.46 15.83 -21.21
N TYR A 355 -10.43 17.14 -21.33
CA TYR A 355 -11.57 17.94 -21.76
C TYR A 355 -11.50 18.10 -23.27
N VAL A 356 -12.55 17.65 -23.95
CA VAL A 356 -12.66 17.74 -25.41
C VAL A 356 -13.86 18.57 -25.82
N GLU A 357 -13.76 19.27 -26.93
CA GLU A 357 -14.80 20.18 -27.39
C GLU A 357 -16.00 19.44 -27.99
N GLY A 358 -15.77 18.46 -28.86
CA GLY A 358 -16.80 17.74 -29.60
C GLY A 358 -16.76 16.21 -29.48
N GLU A 359 -17.71 15.58 -30.18
CA GLU A 359 -17.85 14.12 -30.23
C GLU A 359 -16.73 13.42 -31.02
N THR A 360 -16.08 14.13 -31.97
CA THR A 360 -15.01 13.55 -32.79
C THR A 360 -13.74 13.35 -31.97
N GLU A 361 -13.33 14.35 -31.21
CA GLU A 361 -12.17 14.27 -30.32
C GLU A 361 -12.45 13.34 -29.14
N TYR A 362 -13.70 13.32 -28.67
CA TYR A 362 -14.14 12.34 -27.67
C TYR A 362 -13.97 10.91 -28.20
N GLY A 363 -14.55 10.57 -29.36
CA GLY A 363 -14.43 9.22 -29.93
C GLY A 363 -12.99 8.83 -30.29
N ALA A 364 -12.18 9.80 -30.70
CA ALA A 364 -10.76 9.56 -30.96
C ALA A 364 -10.02 9.14 -29.67
N LEU A 365 -10.22 9.85 -28.55
CA LEU A 365 -9.56 9.50 -27.29
C LEU A 365 -10.18 8.26 -26.62
N ASP A 366 -11.50 8.09 -26.72
CA ASP A 366 -12.24 6.97 -26.11
C ASP A 366 -11.87 5.63 -26.76
N SER A 367 -11.55 5.62 -28.06
CA SER A 367 -11.06 4.41 -28.74
C SER A 367 -9.66 3.99 -28.30
N TYR A 368 -8.87 4.91 -27.75
CA TYR A 368 -7.51 4.64 -27.29
C TYR A 368 -7.43 4.37 -25.78
N PHE A 369 -8.13 5.15 -24.97
CA PHE A 369 -8.09 5.06 -23.52
C PHE A 369 -9.29 4.30 -22.96
N THR A 370 -9.03 3.15 -22.33
CA THR A 370 -10.08 2.41 -21.62
C THR A 370 -10.43 3.09 -20.28
N PRO A 371 -11.60 2.82 -19.68
CA PRO A 371 -11.95 3.33 -18.36
C PRO A 371 -10.94 3.00 -17.24
N GLU A 372 -10.12 1.97 -17.45
CA GLU A 372 -9.09 1.49 -16.51
C GLU A 372 -7.72 2.16 -16.70
N SER A 373 -7.56 2.96 -17.76
CA SER A 373 -6.30 3.62 -18.12
C SER A 373 -5.87 4.73 -17.13
N GLY A 374 -6.73 5.11 -16.20
CA GLY A 374 -6.50 6.26 -15.32
C GLY A 374 -6.69 7.60 -16.04
N VAL A 375 -7.36 7.62 -17.19
CA VAL A 375 -7.74 8.81 -17.95
C VAL A 375 -9.26 8.95 -17.93
N GLU A 376 -9.77 10.11 -17.52
CA GLU A 376 -11.19 10.45 -17.59
C GLU A 376 -11.42 11.39 -18.78
N LEU A 377 -12.37 11.05 -19.65
CA LEU A 377 -12.74 11.88 -20.80
C LEU A 377 -14.01 12.68 -20.50
N ILE A 378 -13.98 13.98 -20.74
CA ILE A 378 -15.12 14.89 -20.53
C ILE A 378 -15.39 15.64 -21.83
N ASN A 379 -16.50 15.29 -22.47
CA ASN A 379 -17.02 16.04 -23.61
C ASN A 379 -17.77 17.29 -23.15
N LEU A 380 -17.28 18.47 -23.56
CA LEU A 380 -17.83 19.77 -23.22
C LEU A 380 -19.00 20.19 -24.13
N LYS A 381 -19.32 19.41 -25.17
CA LYS A 381 -20.44 19.61 -26.10
C LYS A 381 -20.48 21.04 -26.67
N GLY A 382 -19.30 21.57 -26.99
CA GLY A 382 -19.12 22.93 -27.51
C GLY A 382 -19.43 24.07 -26.53
N GLN A 383 -19.56 23.81 -25.21
CA GLN A 383 -19.89 24.84 -24.22
C GLN A 383 -18.86 24.92 -23.08
N PHE A 384 -17.89 25.83 -23.24
CA PHE A 384 -16.91 26.16 -22.18
C PHE A 384 -17.39 27.26 -21.22
N ILE A 385 -18.51 27.93 -21.54
CA ILE A 385 -19.07 29.06 -20.78
C ILE A 385 -20.51 28.73 -20.38
N GLU A 386 -20.83 28.88 -19.08
CA GLU A 386 -22.20 28.78 -18.59
C GLU A 386 -23.11 29.83 -19.26
N ARG A 387 -24.03 29.38 -20.12
CA ARG A 387 -25.17 30.20 -20.51
C ARG A 387 -26.35 29.84 -19.59
N LYS A 388 -26.77 30.79 -18.75
CA LYS A 388 -28.01 30.73 -17.94
C LYS A 388 -28.09 29.54 -16.95
N GLY A 389 -27.01 29.25 -16.20
CA GLY A 389 -27.05 28.29 -15.09
C GLY A 389 -27.27 26.82 -15.48
N LYS A 390 -27.01 26.48 -16.74
CA LYS A 390 -26.99 25.10 -17.25
C LYS A 390 -25.69 24.88 -18.02
N GLY A 391 -24.59 24.69 -17.29
CA GLY A 391 -23.30 24.30 -17.85
C GLY A 391 -22.37 23.86 -16.73
N LEU A 392 -21.43 22.95 -17.00
CA LEU A 392 -20.31 22.72 -16.08
C LEU A 392 -19.55 24.05 -15.98
N ALA A 393 -19.25 24.52 -14.78
CA ALA A 393 -18.31 25.61 -14.60
C ALA A 393 -16.92 25.07 -14.94
N PHE A 394 -16.56 25.04 -16.23
CA PHE A 394 -15.33 24.45 -16.76
C PHE A 394 -14.08 24.90 -15.97
N ARG A 395 -14.01 26.18 -15.63
CA ARG A 395 -12.93 26.74 -14.78
C ARG A 395 -12.96 26.25 -13.34
N ASP A 396 -14.11 25.92 -12.79
CA ASP A 396 -14.24 25.32 -11.45
C ASP A 396 -13.76 23.86 -11.48
N SER A 397 -14.05 23.16 -12.57
CA SER A 397 -13.53 21.80 -12.80
C SER A 397 -12.00 21.80 -12.91
N LEU A 398 -11.40 22.73 -13.66
CA LEU A 398 -9.92 22.88 -13.70
C LEU A 398 -9.33 23.22 -12.31
N ARG A 399 -10.02 24.04 -11.51
CA ARG A 399 -9.60 24.33 -10.13
C ARG A 399 -9.68 23.10 -9.24
N GLN A 400 -10.74 22.31 -9.37
CA GLN A 400 -10.93 21.06 -8.63
C GLN A 400 -9.88 20.01 -9.03
N ASP A 401 -9.53 19.92 -10.32
CA ASP A 401 -8.45 19.06 -10.83
C ASP A 401 -7.12 19.43 -10.19
N LYS A 402 -6.78 20.73 -10.21
CA LYS A 402 -5.56 21.24 -9.58
C LYS A 402 -5.51 20.93 -8.09
N GLN A 403 -6.63 21.07 -7.37
CA GLN A 403 -6.73 20.70 -5.94
C GLN A 403 -6.61 19.20 -5.71
N SER A 404 -7.09 18.39 -6.66
CA SER A 404 -7.08 16.92 -6.59
C SER A 404 -5.81 16.31 -7.16
N HIS A 405 -4.86 17.14 -7.62
CA HIS A 405 -3.64 16.73 -8.33
C HIS A 405 -3.88 15.86 -9.57
N ILE A 406 -4.99 16.11 -10.26
CA ILE A 406 -5.34 15.50 -11.55
C ILE A 406 -4.80 16.42 -12.65
N LEU A 407 -4.11 15.85 -13.64
CA LEU A 407 -3.55 16.61 -14.75
C LEU A 407 -4.61 16.80 -15.84
N SER A 408 -5.00 18.05 -16.08
CA SER A 408 -6.01 18.41 -17.08
C SER A 408 -5.37 18.58 -18.47
N ILE A 409 -5.82 17.82 -19.46
CA ILE A 409 -5.51 18.07 -20.88
C ILE A 409 -6.74 18.68 -21.52
N VAL A 410 -6.63 19.83 -22.16
CA VAL A 410 -7.77 20.49 -22.82
C VAL A 410 -7.51 20.53 -24.32
N ILE A 411 -8.42 19.98 -25.12
CA ILE A 411 -8.37 19.97 -26.58
C ILE A 411 -9.56 20.79 -27.07
N LEU A 412 -9.29 21.79 -27.90
CA LEU A 412 -10.30 22.64 -28.50
C LEU A 412 -9.98 22.95 -29.96
N ASP A 413 -11.02 23.21 -30.72
CA ASP A 413 -10.96 23.74 -32.07
C ASP A 413 -10.65 25.26 -32.04
N GLY A 414 -10.06 25.75 -33.11
CA GLY A 414 -9.61 27.13 -33.25
C GLY A 414 -10.66 28.09 -33.79
N ASP A 415 -11.91 27.64 -33.93
CA ASP A 415 -13.00 28.36 -34.59
C ASP A 415 -13.86 29.19 -33.61
N VAL A 416 -14.02 28.73 -32.35
CA VAL A 416 -14.80 29.43 -31.32
C VAL A 416 -13.90 30.25 -30.39
N SER A 417 -13.71 31.53 -30.73
CA SER A 417 -12.88 32.48 -29.95
C SER A 417 -13.24 32.61 -28.46
N ASP A 418 -14.49 32.38 -28.08
CA ASP A 418 -14.93 32.39 -26.68
C ASP A 418 -14.35 31.23 -25.87
N ASN A 419 -14.22 30.04 -26.47
CA ASN A 419 -13.65 28.83 -25.85
C ASN A 419 -12.14 29.03 -25.64
N GLU A 420 -11.45 29.50 -26.68
CA GLU A 420 -10.03 29.87 -26.60
C GLU A 420 -9.77 30.89 -25.47
N ARG A 421 -10.60 31.94 -25.38
CA ARG A 421 -10.47 32.96 -24.33
C ARG A 421 -10.63 32.37 -22.93
N ALA A 422 -11.58 31.46 -22.73
CA ALA A 422 -11.83 30.85 -21.42
C ALA A 422 -10.63 30.03 -20.92
N VAL A 423 -10.03 29.21 -21.79
CA VAL A 423 -8.86 28.37 -21.47
C VAL A 423 -7.63 29.22 -21.23
N ARG A 424 -7.36 30.21 -22.10
CA ARG A 424 -6.22 31.13 -21.91
C ARG A 424 -6.35 31.95 -20.63
N GLN A 425 -7.56 32.33 -20.23
CA GLN A 425 -7.81 33.00 -18.96
C GLN A 425 -7.56 32.08 -17.75
N ALA A 426 -7.94 30.81 -17.83
CA ALA A 426 -7.65 29.83 -16.78
C ALA A 426 -6.13 29.63 -16.60
N ALA A 427 -5.39 29.54 -17.71
CA ALA A 427 -3.91 29.48 -17.68
C ALA A 427 -3.31 30.77 -17.09
N GLN A 428 -3.78 31.95 -17.53
CA GLN A 428 -3.29 33.23 -17.03
C GLN A 428 -3.53 33.43 -15.52
N GLN A 429 -4.64 32.90 -15.00
CA GLN A 429 -5.00 33.01 -13.59
C GLN A 429 -4.48 31.84 -12.74
N ASP A 430 -3.61 30.99 -13.30
CA ASP A 430 -3.05 29.82 -12.63
C ASP A 430 -4.12 28.89 -12.02
N GLN A 431 -5.23 28.70 -12.74
CA GLN A 431 -6.36 27.89 -12.32
C GLN A 431 -6.33 26.46 -12.87
N MET A 432 -5.41 26.19 -13.78
CA MET A 432 -5.26 24.91 -14.47
C MET A 432 -3.95 24.25 -14.08
N TYR A 433 -3.95 22.92 -14.04
CA TYR A 433 -2.77 22.10 -13.86
C TYR A 433 -2.71 21.06 -14.99
N GLY A 434 -1.89 21.31 -16.01
CA GLY A 434 -1.75 20.45 -17.18
C GLY A 434 -1.43 21.22 -18.46
N GLU A 435 -2.01 20.84 -19.60
CA GLU A 435 -1.73 21.47 -20.91
C GLU A 435 -3.00 21.67 -21.74
N PHE A 436 -2.98 22.62 -22.68
CA PHE A 436 -4.06 22.79 -23.65
C PHE A 436 -3.55 22.87 -25.09
N TYR A 437 -4.38 22.38 -26.01
CA TYR A 437 -4.09 22.24 -27.44
C TYR A 437 -5.22 22.90 -28.22
N ILE A 438 -4.85 23.83 -29.10
CA ILE A 438 -5.79 24.52 -30.00
C ILE A 438 -5.52 24.03 -31.41
N GLN A 439 -6.48 23.32 -31.98
CA GLN A 439 -6.39 22.72 -33.31
C GLN A 439 -6.86 23.73 -34.35
N LYS A 440 -6.04 23.99 -35.37
CA LYS A 440 -6.34 25.00 -36.39
C LYS A 440 -6.38 24.38 -37.78
N PRO A 441 -7.44 24.61 -38.57
CA PRO A 441 -8.69 25.29 -38.19
C PRO A 441 -9.59 24.49 -37.23
N ASP A 442 -9.57 23.16 -37.33
CA ASP A 442 -10.37 22.22 -36.52
C ASP A 442 -9.59 20.91 -36.29
N PHE A 443 -10.21 19.94 -35.61
CA PHE A 443 -9.58 18.67 -35.27
C PHE A 443 -9.01 17.91 -36.47
N GLU A 444 -9.77 17.85 -37.57
CA GLU A 444 -9.39 17.16 -38.78
C GLU A 444 -8.17 17.82 -39.43
N PHE A 445 -8.25 19.11 -39.77
CA PHE A 445 -7.19 19.77 -40.52
C PHE A 445 -6.00 20.17 -39.64
N GLY A 446 -6.19 20.21 -38.32
CA GLY A 446 -5.11 20.36 -37.34
C GLY A 446 -4.21 19.12 -37.24
N ASN A 447 -4.75 17.92 -37.46
CA ASN A 447 -3.99 16.67 -37.40
C ASN A 447 -3.68 16.03 -38.74
N PHE A 448 -4.47 16.26 -39.79
CA PHE A 448 -4.39 15.52 -41.04
C PHE A 448 -4.29 16.44 -42.26
N SER A 449 -3.60 15.96 -43.31
CA SER A 449 -3.61 16.59 -44.63
C SER A 449 -4.90 16.24 -45.38
N VAL A 450 -5.23 17.00 -46.43
CA VAL A 450 -6.38 16.68 -47.30
C VAL A 450 -6.23 15.29 -47.93
N ASN A 451 -5.01 14.91 -48.30
CA ASN A 451 -4.74 13.61 -48.92
C ASN A 451 -4.95 12.46 -47.93
N GLU A 452 -4.52 12.63 -46.68
CA GLU A 452 -4.74 11.65 -45.62
C GLU A 452 -6.24 11.50 -45.33
N LEU A 453 -6.97 12.62 -45.25
CA LEU A 453 -8.42 12.60 -45.06
C LEU A 453 -9.14 11.94 -46.25
N GLU A 454 -8.69 12.15 -47.48
CA GLU A 454 -9.18 11.43 -48.67
C GLU A 454 -8.96 9.93 -48.54
N GLU A 455 -7.75 9.52 -48.18
CA GLU A 455 -7.42 8.10 -48.01
C GLU A 455 -8.29 7.43 -46.95
N ILE A 456 -8.46 8.09 -45.81
CA ILE A 456 -9.29 7.60 -44.71
C ILE A 456 -10.75 7.45 -45.18
N LEU A 457 -11.31 8.51 -45.79
CA LEU A 457 -12.67 8.49 -46.33
C LEU A 457 -12.85 7.41 -47.41
N TRP A 458 -11.84 7.23 -48.26
CA TRP A 458 -11.85 6.23 -49.32
C TRP A 458 -11.86 4.80 -48.76
N ASN A 459 -11.02 4.53 -47.75
CA ASN A 459 -11.01 3.23 -47.08
C ASN A 459 -12.38 2.90 -46.47
N MET A 460 -13.02 3.88 -45.81
CA MET A 460 -14.39 3.72 -45.29
C MET A 460 -15.42 3.51 -46.42
N ALA A 461 -15.27 4.16 -47.57
CA ALA A 461 -16.14 3.97 -48.72
C ALA A 461 -16.01 2.55 -49.31
N VAL A 462 -14.78 2.04 -49.42
CA VAL A 462 -14.48 0.69 -49.90
C VAL A 462 -15.10 -0.37 -49.00
N GLU A 463 -14.99 -0.22 -47.67
CA GLU A 463 -15.62 -1.13 -46.70
C GLU A 463 -17.15 -1.17 -46.85
N ARG A 464 -17.75 -0.08 -47.34
CA ARG A 464 -19.18 0.05 -47.63
C ARG A 464 -19.56 -0.34 -49.06
N GLY A 465 -18.61 -0.84 -49.85
CA GLY A 465 -18.84 -1.39 -51.18
C GLY A 465 -18.69 -0.39 -52.34
N ALA A 466 -18.03 0.75 -52.14
CA ALA A 466 -17.82 1.74 -53.20
C ALA A 466 -16.98 1.18 -54.37
N ALA A 467 -17.39 1.50 -55.60
CA ALA A 467 -16.66 1.12 -56.81
C ALA A 467 -15.40 1.97 -57.00
N ALA A 468 -14.27 1.37 -57.39
CA ALA A 468 -12.96 2.01 -57.47
C ALA A 468 -12.91 3.30 -58.32
N GLU A 469 -13.77 3.41 -59.32
CA GLU A 469 -13.90 4.58 -60.21
C GLU A 469 -14.38 5.85 -59.50
N LEU A 470 -15.04 5.69 -58.33
CA LEU A 470 -15.52 6.82 -57.52
C LEU A 470 -14.40 7.54 -56.77
N ARG A 471 -13.21 6.94 -56.65
CA ARG A 471 -12.08 7.56 -55.94
C ARG A 471 -11.64 8.87 -56.60
N THR A 472 -11.54 8.88 -57.92
CA THR A 472 -11.21 10.09 -58.69
C THR A 472 -12.26 11.19 -58.52
N THR A 473 -13.53 10.82 -58.37
CA THR A 473 -14.63 11.75 -58.10
C THR A 473 -14.51 12.34 -56.69
N LEU A 474 -14.16 11.51 -55.69
CA LEU A 474 -13.91 11.96 -54.33
C LEU A 474 -12.71 12.92 -54.27
N GLN A 475 -11.58 12.55 -54.88
CA GLN A 475 -10.38 13.39 -54.93
C GLN A 475 -10.66 14.77 -55.53
N ALA A 476 -11.36 14.83 -56.66
CA ALA A 476 -11.75 16.10 -57.27
C ALA A 476 -12.70 16.93 -56.38
N ALA A 477 -13.59 16.28 -55.62
CA ALA A 477 -14.53 16.97 -54.75
C ALA A 477 -13.87 17.55 -53.48
N LEU A 478 -12.76 16.96 -53.04
CA LEU A 478 -12.02 17.39 -51.85
C LEU A 478 -10.96 18.47 -52.14
N GLU A 479 -10.71 18.77 -53.42
CA GLU A 479 -9.75 19.79 -53.83
C GLU A 479 -10.12 21.18 -53.27
N GLY A 480 -9.21 21.78 -52.50
CA GLY A 480 -9.40 23.11 -51.89
C GLY A 480 -10.29 23.14 -50.63
N VAL A 481 -10.71 21.98 -50.11
CA VAL A 481 -11.41 21.90 -48.82
C VAL A 481 -10.45 22.25 -47.68
N THR A 482 -10.92 23.06 -46.74
CA THR A 482 -10.10 23.59 -45.62
C THR A 482 -10.77 23.46 -44.25
N SER A 483 -11.93 22.80 -44.14
CA SER A 483 -12.60 22.52 -42.86
C SER A 483 -13.36 21.20 -42.91
N GLY A 484 -13.55 20.58 -41.75
CA GLY A 484 -14.26 19.32 -41.58
C GLY A 484 -15.69 19.39 -42.10
N ASP A 485 -16.43 20.47 -41.83
CA ASP A 485 -17.80 20.64 -42.34
C ASP A 485 -17.84 20.67 -43.88
N ALA A 486 -16.88 21.34 -44.51
CA ALA A 486 -16.74 21.36 -45.96
C ALA A 486 -16.33 19.98 -46.50
N LEU A 487 -15.44 19.26 -45.80
CA LEU A 487 -15.01 17.89 -46.12
C LEU A 487 -16.20 16.94 -46.15
N PHE A 488 -16.99 16.88 -45.09
CA PHE A 488 -18.16 16.00 -45.02
C PHE A 488 -19.20 16.34 -46.08
N LYS A 489 -19.44 17.63 -46.33
CA LYS A 489 -20.39 18.07 -47.36
C LYS A 489 -19.93 17.64 -48.76
N ALA A 490 -18.64 17.81 -49.07
CA ALA A 490 -18.07 17.41 -50.35
C ALA A 490 -18.07 15.89 -50.52
N ALA A 491 -17.61 15.15 -49.51
CA ALA A 491 -17.54 13.69 -49.52
C ALA A 491 -18.91 13.04 -49.77
N LYS A 492 -19.94 13.44 -49.00
CA LYS A 492 -21.32 12.93 -49.16
C LYS A 492 -21.91 13.23 -50.53
N SER A 493 -21.62 14.40 -51.08
CA SER A 493 -22.13 14.81 -52.39
C SER A 493 -21.46 14.05 -53.53
N SER A 494 -20.27 13.49 -53.30
CA SER A 494 -19.45 12.82 -54.33
C SER A 494 -19.58 11.29 -54.32
N VAL A 495 -19.75 10.67 -53.15
CA VAL A 495 -19.80 9.20 -52.98
C VAL A 495 -21.00 8.82 -52.12
N SER A 496 -21.93 8.06 -52.69
CA SER A 496 -23.20 7.70 -52.04
C SER A 496 -23.05 6.86 -50.78
N GLU A 497 -22.01 6.04 -50.71
CA GLU A 497 -21.65 5.13 -49.63
C GLU A 497 -21.19 5.90 -48.37
N LEU A 498 -20.79 7.17 -48.55
CA LEU A 498 -20.44 8.08 -47.46
C LEU A 498 -21.62 8.90 -46.94
N ASN A 499 -22.83 8.77 -47.52
CA ASN A 499 -24.01 9.52 -47.06
C ASN A 499 -24.35 9.30 -45.58
N GLN A 500 -24.12 8.09 -45.08
CA GLN A 500 -24.36 7.71 -43.68
C GLN A 500 -23.21 8.10 -42.74
N LEU A 501 -22.10 8.63 -43.25
CA LEU A 501 -20.98 9.08 -42.44
C LEU A 501 -21.35 10.36 -41.67
N GLY A 502 -21.37 10.32 -40.34
CA GLY A 502 -21.59 11.51 -39.51
C GLY A 502 -20.28 12.06 -38.96
N LYS A 503 -20.22 13.37 -38.70
CA LYS A 503 -19.23 13.91 -37.76
C LYS A 503 -19.62 13.40 -36.36
N GLY A 504 -18.74 12.68 -35.70
CA GLY A 504 -19.05 12.02 -34.42
C GLY A 504 -17.96 11.06 -33.95
N ALA A 505 -18.29 10.25 -32.95
CA ALA A 505 -17.33 9.36 -32.28
C ALA A 505 -16.69 8.33 -33.23
N ASP A 506 -17.50 7.66 -34.08
CA ASP A 506 -17.01 6.67 -35.06
C ASP A 506 -15.97 7.27 -36.01
N TRP A 507 -16.15 8.53 -36.42
CA TRP A 507 -15.18 9.24 -37.24
C TRP A 507 -13.88 9.51 -36.47
N GLY A 508 -14.01 9.95 -35.22
CA GLY A 508 -12.88 10.13 -34.31
C GLY A 508 -12.05 8.87 -34.12
N GLU A 509 -12.71 7.71 -33.95
CA GLU A 509 -12.05 6.42 -33.81
C GLU A 509 -11.16 6.09 -35.03
N VAL A 510 -11.72 6.24 -36.23
CA VAL A 510 -10.97 5.95 -37.48
C VAL A 510 -9.79 6.91 -37.65
N LEU A 511 -9.99 8.20 -37.35
CA LEU A 511 -8.90 9.19 -37.35
C LEU A 511 -7.80 8.81 -36.36
N MET A 512 -8.16 8.35 -35.16
CA MET A 512 -7.21 7.91 -34.16
C MET A 512 -6.41 6.69 -34.63
N GLN A 513 -7.07 5.68 -35.19
CA GLN A 513 -6.39 4.49 -35.74
C GLN A 513 -5.38 4.88 -36.82
N PHE A 514 -5.73 5.80 -37.71
CA PHE A 514 -4.81 6.31 -38.72
C PHE A 514 -3.62 7.04 -38.09
N ALA A 515 -3.87 7.94 -37.11
CA ALA A 515 -2.83 8.70 -36.43
C ALA A 515 -1.84 7.80 -35.65
N MET A 516 -2.30 6.68 -35.09
CA MET A 516 -1.42 5.74 -34.39
C MET A 516 -0.48 4.99 -35.32
N ASN A 517 -0.92 4.69 -36.55
CA ASN A 517 -0.10 4.05 -37.57
C ASN A 517 0.81 5.04 -38.31
N ASN A 518 0.44 6.31 -38.33
CA ASN A 518 1.17 7.40 -39.00
C ASN A 518 1.38 8.58 -38.04
N PRO A 519 2.33 8.51 -37.09
CA PRO A 519 2.49 9.53 -36.04
C PRO A 519 2.81 10.95 -36.55
N ASP A 520 3.47 11.03 -37.70
CA ASP A 520 3.87 12.29 -38.35
C ASP A 520 2.93 12.61 -39.51
N ARG A 521 2.65 13.91 -39.70
CA ARG A 521 1.88 14.42 -40.85
C ARG A 521 2.67 14.27 -42.14
N GLU A 522 2.02 13.80 -43.21
CA GLU A 522 2.66 13.64 -44.52
C GLU A 522 3.18 14.97 -45.09
N ASP A 523 2.40 16.05 -44.96
CA ASP A 523 2.67 17.35 -45.59
C ASP A 523 3.81 18.14 -44.93
N THR A 524 3.95 18.01 -43.61
CA THR A 524 4.86 18.83 -42.78
C THR A 524 5.96 18.01 -42.12
N SER A 525 5.84 16.67 -42.11
CA SER A 525 6.71 15.76 -41.34
C SER A 525 6.78 16.10 -39.85
N GLN A 526 5.81 16.87 -39.33
CA GLN A 526 5.68 17.17 -37.91
C GLN A 526 4.77 16.16 -37.24
N LYS A 527 5.05 15.85 -35.97
CA LYS A 527 4.16 15.01 -35.16
C LYS A 527 2.75 15.59 -35.11
N ARG A 528 1.75 14.73 -35.22
CA ARG A 528 0.35 15.12 -35.06
C ARG A 528 0.10 15.55 -33.61
N GLN A 529 -0.68 16.61 -33.41
CA GLN A 529 -1.00 17.08 -32.07
C GLN A 529 -1.71 16.01 -31.23
N ILE A 530 -2.63 15.26 -31.83
CA ILE A 530 -3.32 14.16 -31.14
C ILE A 530 -2.34 13.06 -30.68
N TYR A 531 -1.30 12.79 -31.48
CA TYR A 531 -0.25 11.84 -31.10
C TYR A 531 0.64 12.38 -29.97
N GLU A 532 1.01 13.66 -30.03
CA GLU A 532 1.75 14.32 -28.93
C GLU A 532 0.99 14.23 -27.60
N ILE A 533 -0.33 14.49 -27.64
CA ILE A 533 -1.21 14.38 -26.47
C ILE A 533 -1.18 12.98 -25.87
N ILE A 534 -1.33 11.94 -26.72
CA ILE A 534 -1.27 10.54 -26.27
C ILE A 534 0.10 10.23 -25.65
N GLU A 535 1.19 10.64 -26.30
CA GLU A 535 2.55 10.40 -25.83
C GLU A 535 2.78 11.03 -24.44
N ILE A 536 2.25 12.23 -24.21
CA ILE A 536 2.30 12.91 -22.91
C ILE A 536 1.49 12.17 -21.85
N ILE A 537 0.26 11.76 -22.18
CA ILE A 537 -0.60 11.03 -21.23
C ILE A 537 0.04 9.70 -20.86
N VAL A 538 0.46 8.89 -21.84
CA VAL A 538 1.08 7.57 -21.61
C VAL A 538 2.35 7.68 -20.77
N ARG A 539 3.24 8.63 -21.09
CA ARG A 539 4.43 8.90 -20.25
C ARG A 539 4.06 9.38 -18.87
N GLY A 540 3.05 10.24 -18.78
CA GLY A 540 2.57 10.80 -17.53
C GLY A 540 1.94 9.76 -16.60
N LEU A 541 1.25 8.75 -17.15
CA LEU A 541 0.66 7.64 -16.39
C LEU A 541 1.71 6.80 -15.64
N SER A 542 2.99 6.88 -16.02
CA SER A 542 4.11 6.22 -15.34
C SER A 542 5.04 7.18 -14.60
N SER A 543 4.81 8.50 -14.66
CA SER A 543 5.73 9.53 -14.15
C SER A 543 5.26 10.19 -12.85
N TRP A 544 6.21 10.73 -12.07
CA TRP A 544 5.97 11.50 -10.84
C TRP A 544 5.89 13.01 -11.13
N TYR A 545 4.72 13.62 -10.91
CA TYR A 545 4.50 15.06 -11.14
C TYR A 545 3.94 15.80 -9.91
N SER A 546 4.18 15.32 -8.69
CA SER A 546 3.69 15.96 -7.43
C SER A 546 4.15 17.40 -7.26
N ASN A 547 5.37 17.73 -7.68
CA ASN A 547 5.92 19.06 -7.51
C ASN A 547 5.67 19.95 -8.75
N THR A 548 5.11 19.40 -9.82
CA THR A 548 4.85 20.15 -11.05
C THR A 548 3.90 21.34 -10.85
N PRO A 549 2.82 21.28 -10.04
CA PRO A 549 1.99 22.46 -9.79
C PRO A 549 2.75 23.61 -9.10
N SER A 550 3.71 23.30 -8.24
CA SER A 550 4.54 24.27 -7.51
C SER A 550 5.71 24.78 -8.33
N GLU A 551 6.24 23.98 -9.26
CA GLU A 551 7.43 24.32 -10.06
C GLU A 551 7.09 24.84 -11.46
N TYR A 552 5.90 24.55 -11.98
CA TYR A 552 5.48 24.86 -13.35
C TYR A 552 4.12 25.57 -13.36
N ARG A 553 3.88 26.27 -14.47
CA ARG A 553 2.59 26.89 -14.81
C ARG A 553 2.30 26.68 -16.30
N VAL A 554 1.04 26.75 -16.67
CA VAL A 554 0.63 26.67 -18.09
C VAL A 554 0.92 27.99 -18.77
N ASP A 555 1.66 27.98 -19.87
CA ASP A 555 1.87 29.17 -20.67
C ASP A 555 0.59 29.53 -21.43
N LYS A 556 0.12 30.77 -21.28
CA LYS A 556 -1.14 31.20 -21.87
C LYS A 556 -1.12 31.26 -23.40
N GLN A 557 0.05 31.30 -24.04
CA GLN A 557 0.19 31.45 -25.50
C GLN A 557 0.31 30.08 -26.18
N THR A 558 1.19 29.24 -25.67
CA THR A 558 1.53 27.93 -26.23
C THR A 558 0.71 26.79 -25.64
N GLY A 559 0.15 26.95 -24.44
CA GLY A 559 -0.59 25.91 -23.73
C GLY A 559 0.26 24.82 -23.10
N LYS A 560 1.59 24.90 -23.20
CA LYS A 560 2.53 23.95 -22.61
C LYS A 560 2.95 24.35 -21.20
N LEU A 561 3.42 23.38 -20.42
CA LEU A 561 3.99 23.64 -19.09
C LEU A 561 5.34 24.35 -19.21
N ILE A 562 5.48 25.49 -18.53
CA ILE A 562 6.73 26.24 -18.40
C ILE A 562 7.12 26.32 -16.93
N LYS A 563 8.44 26.32 -16.65
CA LYS A 563 8.93 26.47 -15.29
C LYS A 563 8.52 27.84 -14.75
N ARG A 564 8.06 27.91 -13.51
CA ARG A 564 7.88 29.18 -12.81
C ARG A 564 9.25 29.83 -12.72
N SER A 565 9.38 31.03 -13.28
CA SER A 565 10.53 31.89 -13.01
C SER A 565 10.51 32.25 -11.52
N ASP A 566 11.66 32.16 -10.86
CA ASP A 566 11.84 32.70 -9.51
C ASP A 566 11.53 34.21 -9.57
N GLU A 567 10.33 34.59 -9.16
CA GLU A 567 9.94 36.00 -8.94
C GLU A 567 10.35 36.46 -7.54
#